data_AF-A0A7C1NIV0-F1
#
_entry.id   AF-A0A7C1NIV0-F1
#
_cell.length_a   1.000
_cell.length_b   1.000
_cell.length_c   1.000
_cell.angle_alpha   90.00
_cell.angle_beta   90.00
_cell.angle_gamma   90.00
#
_symmetry.space_group_name_H-M   'P 1'
#
loop_
_entity.id
_entity.type
_entity.pdbx_description
1 polymer ?
#
loop_
_entity_poly.entity_id
_entity_poly.type
_entity_poly.pdbx_seq_one_letter_code
_entity_poly.pdbx_strand_id
1 'polypeptide(L)' 'MIEAIKNGEEIVISYGKKKKKIAVIIPFSQYAKENGVKPGLLKNKANCELADDFEITTEELVGV' A
#
# COMPACT_ATOMS: atom_id res chain seq x y z
N MET A 1 13.53 -9.15 -20.43
CA MET A 1 12.37 -8.58 -19.69
C MET A 1 12.46 -8.87 -18.21
N ILE A 2 12.48 -10.13 -17.78
CA ILE A 2 12.55 -10.49 -16.34
C ILE A 2 13.83 -9.94 -15.69
N GLU A 3 15.00 -10.08 -16.35
CA GLU A 3 16.26 -9.58 -15.81
C GLU A 3 16.30 -8.06 -15.63
N ALA A 4 15.71 -7.31 -16.58
CA ALA A 4 15.55 -5.87 -16.48
C ALA A 4 14.73 -5.47 -15.22
N ILE A 5 13.63 -6.17 -14.96
CA ILE A 5 12.81 -5.95 -13.75
C ILE A 5 13.59 -6.31 -12.49
N LYS A 6 14.38 -7.39 -12.49
CA LYS A 6 15.27 -7.73 -11.36
C LYS A 6 16.33 -6.66 -11.10
N ASN A 7 16.81 -6.00 -12.15
CA ASN A 7 17.76 -4.89 -12.08
C ASN A 7 17.12 -3.54 -11.69
N GLY A 8 15.79 -3.52 -11.48
CA GLY A 8 15.07 -2.34 -11.04
C GLY A 8 14.41 -1.52 -12.15
N GLU A 9 14.41 -2.00 -13.39
CA GLU A 9 13.81 -1.28 -14.52
C GLU A 9 12.29 -1.36 -14.51
N GLU A 10 11.65 -0.25 -14.88
CA GLU A 10 10.21 -0.14 -15.13
C GLU A 10 9.89 -0.40 -16.61
N ILE A 11 8.94 -1.28 -16.87
CA ILE A 11 8.55 -1.65 -18.23
C ILE A 11 7.11 -1.23 -18.52
N VAL A 12 6.95 -0.28 -19.45
CA VAL A 12 5.63 0.19 -19.90
C VAL A 12 5.14 -0.63 -21.09
N ILE A 13 3.99 -1.28 -20.93
CA ILE A 13 3.29 -2.00 -21.99
C ILE A 13 2.35 -1.03 -22.71
N SER A 14 2.54 -0.91 -24.02
CA SER A 14 1.73 -0.03 -24.89
C SER A 14 1.05 -0.82 -26.01
N TYR A 15 -0.15 -0.40 -26.42
CA TYR A 15 -0.95 -1.07 -27.44
C TYR A 15 -1.37 -0.13 -28.58
N GLY A 16 -1.42 -0.68 -29.80
CA GLY A 16 -1.91 -0.02 -31.00
C GLY A 16 -0.95 0.98 -31.64
N LYS A 17 -1.33 1.50 -32.81
CA LYS A 17 -0.52 2.45 -33.61
C LYS A 17 -0.17 3.74 -32.87
N LYS A 18 -1.04 4.16 -31.94
CA LYS A 18 -0.84 5.35 -31.10
C LYS A 18 0.02 5.10 -29.86
N LYS A 19 0.56 3.89 -29.67
CA LYS A 19 1.31 3.47 -28.47
C LYS A 19 0.61 3.88 -27.17
N LYS A 20 -0.69 3.58 -27.06
CA LYS A 20 -1.44 3.88 -25.83
C LYS A 20 -0.86 3.03 -24.70
N LYS A 21 -0.36 3.66 -23.64
CA LYS A 21 0.10 2.96 -22.43
C LYS A 21 -1.08 2.25 -21.77
N ILE A 22 -0.96 0.95 -21.51
CA ILE A 22 -2.05 0.12 -20.97
C ILE A 22 -1.69 -0.60 -19.68
N ALA A 23 -0.42 -0.87 -19.43
CA ALA A 23 0.05 -1.47 -18.18
C ALA A 23 1.51 -1.09 -17.93
N VAL A 24 1.96 -1.25 -16.69
CA VAL A 24 3.35 -1.12 -16.28
C VAL A 24 3.72 -2.33 -15.44
N ILE A 25 4.92 -2.87 -15.67
CA ILE A 25 5.53 -3.89 -14.83
C ILE A 25 6.68 -3.22 -14.08
N ILE A 26 6.61 -3.26 -12.75
CA ILE A 26 7.62 -2.73 -11.84
C ILE A 26 8.16 -3.84 -10.94
N PRO A 27 9.38 -3.69 -10.37
CA PRO A 27 9.86 -4.57 -9.33
C PRO A 27 8.89 -4.60 -8.14
N PHE A 28 8.69 -5.78 -7.54
CA PHE A 28 7.76 -5.90 -6.42
C PHE A 28 8.15 -5.04 -5.20
N SER A 29 9.46 -4.83 -4.98
CA SER A 29 9.95 -3.93 -3.94
C SER A 29 9.49 -2.49 -4.13
N GLN A 30 9.40 -2.02 -5.38
CA GLN A 30 8.85 -0.70 -5.72
C GLN A 30 7.34 -0.67 -5.47
N TYR A 31 6.61 -1.68 -5.94
CA TYR A 31 5.16 -1.82 -5.67
C TYR A 31 4.86 -1.79 -4.16
N ALA A 32 5.59 -2.58 -3.37
CA ALA A 32 5.39 -2.68 -1.92
C ALA A 32 5.68 -1.35 -1.19
N LYS A 33 6.68 -0.59 -1.66
CA LYS A 33 7.00 0.72 -1.10
C LYS A 33 5.92 1.77 -1.39
N GLU A 34 5.38 1.77 -2.60
CA GLU A 34 4.36 2.73 -3.03
C GLU A 34 2.98 2.42 -2.45
N ASN A 35 2.66 1.14 -2.25
CA ASN A 35 1.35 0.68 -1.76
C ASN A 35 1.35 0.35 -0.26
N GLY A 36 2.43 0.64 0.45
CA GLY A 36 2.48 0.47 1.90
C GLY A 36 1.53 1.44 2.60
N VAL A 37 0.76 0.94 3.57
CA VAL A 37 0.04 1.82 4.50
C VAL A 37 1.07 2.58 5.31
N LYS A 38 1.15 3.90 5.14
CA LYS A 38 2.03 4.74 5.94
C LYS A 38 1.44 4.89 7.36
N PRO A 39 2.07 4.35 8.41
CA PRO A 39 1.59 4.59 9.76
C PRO A 39 1.80 6.06 10.15
N GLY A 40 0.98 6.55 11.08
CA GLY A 40 1.15 7.90 11.63
C GLY A 40 0.69 9.04 10.71
N LEU A 41 -0.25 8.80 9.79
CA LEU A 41 -0.88 9.87 8.99
C LEU A 41 -1.51 10.97 9.88
N LEU A 42 -1.96 10.58 11.07
CA LEU A 42 -2.56 11.46 12.08
C LEU A 42 -1.60 11.85 13.20
N LYS A 43 -0.30 11.50 13.08
CA LYS A 43 0.70 11.87 14.09
C LYS A 43 0.72 13.39 14.25
N ASN A 44 0.53 13.87 15.47
CA ASN A 44 0.44 15.29 15.84
C ASN A 44 -0.72 16.07 15.18
N LYS A 45 -1.70 15.38 14.57
CA LYS A 45 -2.89 16.00 13.95
C LYS A 45 -4.18 15.66 14.67
N ALA A 46 -4.21 14.53 15.37
CA ALA A 46 -5.35 14.09 16.16
C ALA A 46 -4.87 13.45 17.46
N ASN A 47 -5.69 13.58 18.50
CA ASN A 47 -5.64 12.80 19.72
C ASN A 47 -6.79 11.80 19.72
N CYS A 48 -6.61 10.69 20.43
CA CYS A 48 -7.67 9.75 20.78
C CYS A 48 -7.63 9.62 22.30
N GLU A 49 -8.76 9.89 22.93
CA GLU A 49 -8.95 9.74 24.37
C GLU A 49 -9.98 8.62 24.56
N LEU A 50 -9.59 7.59 25.31
CA LEU A 50 -10.50 6.53 25.73
C LEU A 50 -11.03 6.93 27.11
N ALA A 51 -12.34 6.75 27.33
CA ALA A 51 -12.94 7.01 28.62
C ALA A 51 -12.41 6.01 29.67
N ASP A 52 -12.37 6.43 30.93
CA ASP A 52 -11.84 5.60 32.03
C ASP A 52 -12.64 4.30 32.24
N ASP A 53 -13.90 4.28 31.82
CA ASP A 53 -14.82 3.13 31.86
C ASP A 53 -14.91 2.38 30.52
N PHE A 54 -14.00 2.66 29.58
CA PHE A 54 -13.91 1.93 28.32
C PHE A 54 -13.23 0.57 28.52
N GLU A 55 -13.97 -0.37 29.11
CA GLU A 55 -13.59 -1.78 29.18
C GLU A 55 -14.18 -2.55 28.00
N ILE A 56 -13.35 -3.40 27.38
CA ILE A 56 -13.78 -4.33 26.34
C ILE A 56 -13.03 -5.65 26.54
N THR A 57 -13.75 -6.76 26.45
CA THR A 57 -13.18 -8.12 26.51
C THR A 57 -12.56 -8.52 25.18
N THR A 58 -11.76 -9.59 25.20
CA THR A 58 -11.13 -10.10 23.97
C THR A 58 -12.18 -10.64 23.00
N GLU A 59 -13.21 -11.29 23.54
CA GLU A 59 -14.36 -11.86 22.86
C GLU A 59 -15.16 -10.76 22.14
N GLU A 60 -15.45 -9.65 22.83
CA GLU A 60 -16.14 -8.49 22.26
C GLU A 60 -15.31 -7.80 21.16
N LEU A 61 -13.99 -7.74 21.31
CA LEU A 61 -13.11 -7.12 20.32
C LEU A 61 -13.01 -7.96 19.03
N VAL A 62 -12.93 -9.28 19.15
CA VAL A 62 -12.79 -10.20 18.00
C VAL A 62 -14.15 -10.57 17.40
N GLY A 63 -15.25 -10.26 18.08
CA GLY A 63 -16.62 -10.50 17.63
C GLY A 63 -16.99 -12.00 17.63
N VAL A 64 -16.42 -12.76 18.56
CA VAL A 64 -16.57 -14.23 18.70
C VAL A 64 -16.93 -14.62 20.13
#